data_AF-A0A3B3WEY4-F1
#
_entry.id   AF-A0A3B3WEY4-F1
#
_cell.length_a   1.000
_cell.length_b   1.000
_cell.length_c   1.000
_cell.angle_alpha   90.00
_cell.angle_beta   90.00
_cell.angle_gamma   90.00
#
_symmetry.space_group_name_H-M   'P 1'
#
loop_
_entity.id
_entity.type
_entity.pdbx_description
1 polymer ?
#
loop_
_entity_poly.entity_id
_entity_poly.type
_entity_poly.pdbx_seq_one_letter_code
_entity_poly.pdbx_strand_id
1 'polypeptide(L)'
;SSILSFSLLLFLFSLQMKPCECPQCSGEASAPVCGSDGITYSNECELNRSACEQKRKIDVVKHGSCEEGRKWTLKCCNYVNQSAIEVV
;
A
#
# COMPACT_ATOMS: atom_id res chain seq x y z
N SER A 1 -35.08 -7.75 -36.39
CA SER A 1 -35.39 -6.36 -36.00
C SER A 1 -34.36 -5.88 -35.01
N SER A 2 -33.77 -4.71 -35.24
CA SER A 2 -32.52 -4.18 -34.66
C SER A 2 -32.38 -4.17 -33.14
N ILE A 3 -33.46 -4.43 -32.41
CA ILE A 3 -33.51 -4.55 -30.94
C ILE A 3 -32.63 -5.71 -30.43
N LEU A 4 -32.62 -6.87 -31.12
CA LEU A 4 -31.78 -8.03 -30.75
C LEU A 4 -30.28 -7.75 -30.95
N SER A 5 -29.93 -6.88 -31.91
CA SER A 5 -28.56 -6.46 -32.16
C SER A 5 -28.09 -5.43 -31.11
N PHE A 6 -28.96 -4.49 -30.72
CA PHE A 6 -28.66 -3.52 -29.66
C PHE A 6 -28.53 -4.19 -28.27
N SER A 7 -29.38 -5.16 -27.93
CA SER A 7 -29.24 -5.93 -26.68
C SER A 7 -27.97 -6.77 -26.66
N LEU A 8 -27.55 -7.35 -27.80
CA LEU A 8 -26.31 -8.11 -27.90
C LEU A 8 -25.07 -7.21 -27.79
N LEU A 9 -25.10 -6.01 -28.37
CA LEU A 9 -24.03 -5.03 -28.24
C LEU A 9 -23.92 -4.45 -26.81
N LEU A 10 -25.03 -4.19 -26.11
CA LEU A 10 -25.02 -3.77 -24.70
C LEU A 10 -24.51 -4.89 -23.78
N PHE A 11 -24.84 -6.17 -24.06
CA PHE A 11 -24.30 -7.32 -23.34
C PHE A 11 -22.79 -7.52 -23.58
N LEU A 12 -22.31 -7.33 -24.81
CA LEU A 12 -20.90 -7.47 -25.14
C LEU A 12 -20.05 -6.29 -24.65
N PHE A 13 -20.62 -5.08 -24.62
CA PHE A 13 -19.94 -3.88 -24.15
C PHE A 13 -19.85 -3.81 -22.61
N SER A 14 -20.78 -4.44 -21.88
CA SER A 14 -20.83 -4.40 -20.41
C SER A 14 -19.82 -5.32 -19.70
N LEU A 15 -19.13 -6.24 -20.40
CA LEU A 15 -18.48 -7.38 -19.73
C LEU A 15 -16.96 -7.51 -19.91
N GLN A 16 -16.28 -6.54 -20.52
CA GLN A 16 -14.80 -6.51 -20.54
C GLN A 16 -14.21 -5.47 -19.58
N MET A 17 -14.73 -5.43 -18.35
CA MET A 17 -14.01 -4.80 -17.24
C MET A 17 -13.12 -5.87 -16.61
N LYS A 18 -11.84 -5.90 -16.99
CA LYS A 18 -10.86 -6.64 -16.19
C LYS A 18 -10.85 -6.01 -14.80
N PRO A 19 -11.07 -6.79 -13.71
CA PRO A 19 -10.91 -6.25 -12.37
C PRO A 19 -9.47 -5.72 -12.24
N CYS A 20 -9.31 -4.56 -11.61
CA CYS A 20 -7.99 -4.06 -11.23
C CYS A 20 -7.47 -5.00 -10.14
N GLU A 21 -6.73 -6.02 -10.53
CA GLU A 21 -6.13 -6.96 -9.60
C GLU A 21 -4.79 -6.40 -9.14
N CYS A 22 -4.59 -6.44 -7.82
CA CYS A 22 -3.38 -5.94 -7.20
C CYS A 22 -2.23 -6.93 -7.40
N PRO A 23 -0.97 -6.44 -7.51
CA PRO A 23 0.18 -7.28 -7.76
C PRO A 23 0.30 -8.38 -6.70
N GLN A 24 0.57 -9.60 -7.15
CA GLN A 24 0.88 -10.73 -6.26
C GLN A 24 2.39 -10.78 -6.03
N CYS A 25 2.81 -10.61 -4.79
CA CYS A 25 4.21 -10.64 -4.40
C CYS A 25 4.57 -12.07 -3.99
N SER A 26 5.28 -12.80 -4.84
CA SER A 26 5.80 -14.13 -4.50
C SER A 26 7.26 -14.26 -4.95
N GLY A 27 8.12 -14.69 -4.01
CA GLY A 27 9.54 -14.93 -4.28
C GLY A 27 10.45 -13.69 -4.26
N GLU A 28 9.95 -12.51 -3.90
CA GLU A 28 10.80 -11.34 -3.74
C GLU A 28 11.66 -11.41 -2.47
N ALA A 29 12.89 -10.89 -2.58
CA ALA A 29 13.77 -10.77 -1.42
C ALA A 29 13.16 -9.84 -0.37
N SER A 30 13.40 -10.15 0.91
CA SER A 30 13.04 -9.25 2.00
C SER A 30 13.98 -8.04 1.97
N ALA A 31 13.43 -6.88 1.63
CA ALA A 31 14.13 -5.62 1.50
C ALA A 31 13.23 -4.52 2.08
N PRO A 32 13.19 -4.36 3.41
CA PRO A 32 12.16 -3.55 4.07
C PRO A 32 12.20 -2.10 3.59
N VAL A 33 11.02 -1.49 3.46
CA VAL A 33 10.86 -0.07 3.07
C VAL A 33 9.87 0.63 3.98
N CYS A 34 10.08 1.92 4.23
CA CYS A 34 9.17 2.79 4.95
C CYS A 34 8.26 3.52 3.97
N GLY A 35 6.95 3.30 4.09
CA GLY A 35 5.94 4.00 3.31
C GLY A 35 5.66 5.41 3.80
N SER A 36 5.07 6.24 2.94
CA SER A 36 4.62 7.59 3.25
C SER A 36 3.49 7.66 4.28
N ASP A 37 2.86 6.53 4.56
CA ASP A 37 1.87 6.32 5.61
C ASP A 37 2.49 5.96 6.97
N GLY A 38 3.83 5.89 7.06
CA GLY A 38 4.56 5.57 8.28
C GLY A 38 4.60 4.08 8.62
N ILE A 39 4.17 3.21 7.69
CA ILE A 39 4.19 1.75 7.85
C ILE A 39 5.45 1.17 7.20
N THR A 40 6.06 0.19 7.87
CA THR A 40 7.15 -0.59 7.30
C THR A 40 6.58 -1.76 6.51
N TYR A 41 6.96 -1.86 5.24
CA TYR A 41 6.62 -2.97 4.34
C TYR A 41 7.82 -3.90 4.18
N SER A 42 7.57 -5.21 4.02
CA SER A 42 8.61 -6.24 3.89
C SER A 42 9.49 -6.07 2.64
N ASN A 43 8.92 -5.50 1.59
CA ASN A 43 9.56 -5.11 0.32
C ASN A 43 8.68 -4.08 -0.42
N GLU A 44 9.16 -3.60 -1.55
CA GLU A 44 8.46 -2.62 -2.38
C GLU A 44 7.20 -3.21 -3.05
N CYS A 45 7.18 -4.50 -3.41
CA CYS A 45 5.97 -5.11 -3.95
C CYS A 45 4.83 -5.13 -2.93
N GLU A 46 5.10 -5.49 -1.67
CA GLU A 46 4.08 -5.48 -0.61
C GLU A 46 3.54 -4.07 -0.37
N LEU A 47 4.39 -3.04 -0.47
CA LEU A 47 3.96 -1.65 -0.44
C LEU A 47 3.01 -1.34 -1.61
N ASN A 48 3.39 -1.70 -2.84
CA ASN A 48 2.58 -1.46 -4.04
C ASN A 48 1.26 -2.25 -4.03
N ARG A 49 1.28 -3.48 -3.54
CA ARG A 49 0.09 -4.29 -3.31
C ARG A 49 -0.85 -3.61 -2.33
N SER A 50 -0.32 -3.16 -1.20
CA SER A 50 -1.10 -2.45 -0.18
C SER A 50 -1.67 -1.13 -0.72
N ALA A 51 -0.88 -0.36 -1.48
CA ALA A 51 -1.33 0.87 -2.14
C ALA A 51 -2.51 0.60 -3.09
N CYS A 52 -2.42 -0.49 -3.87
CA CYS A 52 -3.48 -0.93 -4.76
C CYS A 52 -4.74 -1.37 -4.00
N GLU A 53 -4.61 -2.24 -3.01
CA GLU A 53 -5.73 -2.80 -2.23
C GLU A 53 -6.48 -1.69 -1.47
N GLN A 54 -5.74 -0.72 -0.93
CA GLN A 54 -6.29 0.42 -0.22
C GLN A 54 -6.78 1.55 -1.14
N LYS A 55 -6.52 1.45 -2.46
CA LYS A 55 -6.81 2.50 -3.45
C LYS A 55 -6.22 3.86 -3.05
N ARG A 56 -5.01 3.84 -2.47
CA ARG A 56 -4.29 5.03 -2.02
C ARG A 56 -2.86 4.99 -2.54
N LYS A 57 -2.32 6.16 -2.86
CA LYS A 57 -0.91 6.30 -3.20
C LYS A 57 -0.08 6.20 -1.93
N ILE A 58 0.85 5.25 -1.90
CA ILE A 58 1.85 5.10 -0.85
C ILE A 58 3.19 5.18 -1.57
N ASP A 59 4.02 6.15 -1.18
CA ASP A 59 5.35 6.33 -1.76
C ASP A 59 6.40 5.78 -0.79
N VAL A 60 7.50 5.26 -1.32
CA VAL A 60 8.66 4.89 -0.49
C VAL A 60 9.33 6.18 0.02
N VAL A 61 9.33 6.37 1.33
CA VAL A 61 10.04 7.50 1.99
C VAL A 61 11.50 7.14 2.23
N LYS A 62 11.76 5.88 2.62
CA LYS A 62 13.10 5.43 2.98
C LYS A 62 13.25 3.92 2.79
N HIS A 63 14.44 3.49 2.41
CA HIS A 63 14.84 2.08 2.50
C HIS A 63 15.17 1.70 3.96
N GLY A 64 14.76 0.52 4.38
CA GLY A 64 14.75 0.04 5.76
C GLY A 64 13.44 0.32 6.49
N SER A 65 13.33 -0.17 7.72
CA SER A 65 12.15 0.08 8.57
C SER A 65 12.01 1.56 8.93
N CYS A 66 10.78 2.05 9.08
CA CYS A 66 10.49 3.38 9.60
C CYS A 66 11.13 3.63 10.98
N GLU A 67 11.40 2.56 11.74
CA GLU A 67 12.03 2.64 13.07
C GLU A 67 13.57 2.67 13.02
N GLU A 68 14.19 2.20 11.94
CA GLU A 68 15.65 2.13 11.82
C GLU A 68 16.30 3.52 11.83
N GLY A 69 15.59 4.54 11.34
CA GLY A 69 16.00 5.95 11.45
C GLY A 69 15.93 6.51 12.87
N ARG A 70 15.07 5.94 13.73
CA ARG A 70 14.93 6.38 15.13
C ARG A 70 16.14 5.98 15.96
N LYS A 71 16.90 4.97 15.54
CA LYS A 71 18.14 4.55 16.23
C LYS A 71 19.22 5.64 16.22
N TRP A 72 19.24 6.51 15.21
CA TRP A 72 20.12 7.68 15.19
C TRP A 72 19.61 8.80 16.11
N THR A 73 18.28 8.92 16.27
CA THR A 73 17.64 9.89 17.18
C THR A 73 17.64 9.43 18.65
N LEU A 74 17.78 8.14 18.93
CA LEU A 74 17.91 7.59 20.29
C LEU A 74 19.23 7.95 20.97
N LYS A 75 20.22 8.51 20.25
CA LYS A 75 21.35 9.20 20.91
C LYS A 75 20.96 10.56 21.51
N CYS A 76 19.78 11.08 21.19
CA CYS A 76 19.22 12.29 21.80
C CYS A 76 17.96 12.04 22.66
N CYS A 77 17.26 10.91 22.51
CA CYS A 77 16.12 10.57 23.36
C CYS A 77 16.53 9.70 24.56
N ASN A 78 17.14 10.32 25.56
CA ASN A 78 17.11 9.81 26.93
C ASN A 78 15.86 10.33 27.68
N TYR A 79 14.71 10.35 27.01
CA TYR A 79 13.41 10.65 27.60
C TYR A 79 12.36 9.77 26.94
N VAL A 80 12.23 8.55 27.49
CA VAL A 80 11.05 7.71 27.29
C VAL A 80 10.04 8.15 28.34
N ASN A 81 8.85 8.58 27.92
CA ASN A 81 7.67 8.32 28.73
C ASN A 81 6.68 7.55 27.87
N GLN A 82 6.69 6.23 28.09
CA GLN A 82 5.60 5.35 27.74
C GLN A 82 4.37 5.77 28.55
N SER A 83 3.19 5.68 27.94
CA SER A 83 1.85 5.93 28.51
C SER A 83 1.50 7.39 28.89
N ALA A 84 0.81 8.09 28.00
CA ALA A 84 -0.55 8.61 28.24
C ALA A 84 -1.05 9.33 26.97
N ILE A 85 -2.05 8.75 26.31
CA ILE A 85 -3.03 9.54 25.56
C ILE A 85 -3.83 10.27 26.62
N GLU A 86 -3.69 11.60 26.73
CA GLU A 86 -4.81 12.46 27.12
C GLU A 86 -4.72 13.76 26.30
N VAL A 87 -5.57 13.82 25.27
CA VAL A 87 -6.04 15.08 24.73
C VAL A 87 -7.25 15.46 25.57
N VAL A 88 -7.04 16.22 26.66
CA VAL A 88 -7.92 17.26 27.24
C VAL A 88 -7.04 18.17 28.10
#